data_AF-V5YNG5-F1
#
_entry.id   AF-V5YNG5-F1
#
_cell.length_a   1.000
_cell.length_b   1.000
_cell.length_c   1.000
_cell.angle_alpha   90.00
_cell.angle_beta   90.00
_cell.angle_gamma   90.00
#
_symmetry.space_group_name_H-M   'P 1'
#
loop_
_entity.id
_entity.type
_entity.pdbx_description
1 polymer ?
#
loop_
_entity_poly.entity_id
_entity_poly.type
_entity_poly.pdbx_seq_one_letter_code
_entity_poly.pdbx_strand_id
1 'polypeptide(L)'
;MSAIPLGRVDATIADVLTFLQSDLESLAGVEEPRLVFEVTLTLLTEKGDAYPLGIKVERSDVAEGGAYSFRTSHYAHTPEQISAYRTSLPYETSVQYAIHSAINTVKSYVDQAIQKGHRFDAKWLVANPRY
;
A
#
# COMPACT_ATOMS: atom_id res chain seq x y z
N MET A 1 -24.04 -10.07 -16.73
CA MET A 1 -23.15 -10.35 -15.57
C MET A 1 -23.36 -9.23 -14.57
N SER A 2 -24.09 -9.51 -13.48
CA SER A 2 -24.41 -8.49 -12.47
C SER A 2 -23.18 -8.23 -11.61
N ALA A 3 -22.76 -6.97 -11.50
CA ALA A 3 -21.73 -6.54 -10.57
C ALA A 3 -22.24 -6.77 -9.13
N ILE A 4 -21.47 -7.51 -8.34
CA ILE A 4 -21.73 -7.67 -6.91
C ILE A 4 -21.35 -6.34 -6.25
N PRO A 5 -22.28 -5.65 -5.59
CA PRO A 5 -21.93 -4.46 -4.82
C PRO A 5 -21.09 -4.93 -3.62
N LEU A 6 -19.79 -4.65 -3.66
CA LEU A 6 -18.94 -4.78 -2.48
C LEU A 6 -19.41 -3.70 -1.51
N GLY A 7 -20.20 -4.10 -0.52
CA GLY A 7 -20.57 -3.23 0.59
C GLY A 7 -19.32 -2.66 1.26
N ARG A 8 -19.44 -1.48 1.86
CA ARG A 8 -18.38 -0.90 2.69
C ARG A 8 -18.05 -1.88 3.81
N VAL A 9 -16.93 -2.60 3.68
CA VAL A 9 -16.39 -3.43 4.74
C VAL A 9 -15.57 -2.51 5.64
N ASP A 10 -16.09 -2.17 6.80
CA ASP A 10 -15.30 -1.52 7.85
C ASP A 10 -14.39 -2.60 8.48
N ALA A 11 -13.30 -2.94 7.81
CA ALA A 11 -12.28 -3.87 8.28
C ALA A 11 -11.14 -3.10 8.97
N THR A 12 -10.71 -3.57 10.13
CA THR A 12 -9.45 -3.12 10.73
C THR A 12 -8.26 -3.66 9.94
N ILE A 13 -7.07 -3.08 10.11
CA ILE A 13 -5.84 -3.64 9.53
C ILE A 13 -5.66 -5.10 9.98
N ALA A 14 -6.02 -5.45 11.22
CA ALA A 14 -5.92 -6.82 11.71
C ALA A 14 -6.88 -7.78 10.98
N ASP A 15 -8.09 -7.32 10.62
CA ASP A 15 -9.06 -8.13 9.87
C ASP A 15 -8.58 -8.40 8.45
N VAL A 16 -8.01 -7.38 7.80
CA VAL A 16 -7.39 -7.52 6.48
C VAL A 16 -6.22 -8.51 6.53
N LEU A 17 -5.37 -8.41 7.55
CA LEU A 17 -4.23 -9.32 7.74
C LEU A 17 -4.65 -10.76 8.03
N THR A 18 -5.72 -10.96 8.81
CA THR A 18 -6.27 -12.29 9.11
C THR A 18 -6.85 -12.94 7.85
N PHE A 19 -7.64 -12.18 7.07
CA PHE A 19 -8.17 -12.65 5.80
C PHE A 19 -7.04 -13.06 4.84
N LEU A 20 -6.04 -12.19 4.70
CA LEU A 20 -4.86 -12.44 3.88
C LEU A 20 -4.10 -13.69 4.28
N GLN A 21 -3.87 -13.91 5.57
CA GLN A 21 -3.14 -15.07 6.05
C GLN A 21 -3.87 -16.37 5.68
N SER A 22 -5.20 -16.39 5.81
CA SER A 22 -6.01 -17.56 5.43
C SER A 22 -6.03 -17.81 3.92
N ASP A 23 -6.10 -16.75 3.10
CA ASP A 23 -6.11 -16.87 1.64
C ASP A 23 -4.73 -17.31 1.12
N LEU A 24 -3.65 -16.79 1.68
CA LEU A 24 -2.27 -17.13 1.29
C LEU A 24 -1.87 -18.56 1.65
N GLU A 25 -2.33 -19.08 2.78
CA GLU A 25 -2.14 -20.50 3.14
C GLU A 25 -2.83 -21.43 2.13
N SER A 26 -3.94 -20.99 1.54
CA SER A 26 -4.67 -21.75 0.50
C SER A 26 -4.01 -21.70 -0.89
N LEU A 27 -3.06 -20.79 -1.10
CA LEU A 27 -2.45 -20.47 -2.41
C LEU A 27 -1.01 -21.00 -2.58
N ALA A 28 -0.54 -21.86 -1.69
CA ALA A 28 0.77 -22.51 -1.82
C ALA A 28 0.84 -23.34 -3.13
N GLY A 29 1.55 -22.83 -4.16
CA GLY A 29 1.78 -23.55 -5.43
C GLY A 29 1.74 -22.73 -6.74
N VAL A 30 1.61 -21.40 -6.71
CA VAL A 30 1.50 -20.58 -7.95
C VAL A 30 2.88 -20.09 -8.43
N GLU A 31 3.31 -20.50 -9.63
CA GLU A 31 4.68 -20.28 -10.17
C GLU A 31 4.90 -18.99 -10.99
N GLU A 32 3.86 -18.24 -11.37
CA GLU A 32 4.00 -16.97 -12.13
C GLU A 32 3.78 -15.73 -11.25
N PRO A 33 4.39 -14.56 -11.56
CA PRO A 33 4.10 -13.30 -10.87
C PRO A 33 2.67 -12.85 -11.17
N ARG A 34 1.75 -13.31 -10.33
CA ARG A 34 0.35 -12.91 -10.32
C ARG A 34 0.15 -11.86 -9.24
N LEU A 35 -0.76 -10.91 -9.48
CA LEU A 35 -1.28 -10.05 -8.43
C LEU A 35 -1.81 -10.94 -7.31
N VAL A 36 -1.12 -10.94 -6.19
CA VAL A 36 -1.46 -11.74 -5.02
C VAL A 36 -2.52 -11.00 -4.21
N PHE A 37 -2.45 -9.66 -4.20
CA PHE A 37 -3.37 -8.84 -3.44
C PHE A 37 -3.43 -7.39 -3.95
N GLU A 38 -4.63 -6.82 -4.01
CA GLU A 38 -4.85 -5.39 -4.20
C GLU A 38 -5.77 -4.85 -3.10
N VAL A 39 -5.34 -3.77 -2.44
CA VAL A 39 -6.15 -3.06 -1.45
C VAL A 39 -6.18 -1.58 -1.76
N THR A 40 -7.35 -0.95 -1.57
CA THR A 40 -7.49 0.50 -1.60
C THR A 40 -7.76 1.00 -0.18
N LEU A 41 -6.86 1.81 0.35
CA LEU A 41 -7.00 2.46 1.65
C LEU A 41 -7.52 3.88 1.45
N THR A 42 -8.52 4.29 2.22
CA THR A 42 -8.98 5.68 2.20
C THR A 42 -8.21 6.49 3.25
N LEU A 43 -7.33 7.37 2.80
CA LEU A 43 -6.61 8.31 3.64
C LEU A 43 -7.52 9.49 3.97
N LEU A 44 -7.87 9.65 5.24
CA LEU A 44 -8.67 10.77 5.72
C LEU A 44 -7.77 11.97 6.02
N THR A 45 -8.19 13.15 5.58
CA THR A 45 -7.53 14.41 5.89
C THR A 45 -8.28 15.15 6.99
N GLU A 46 -7.60 16.05 7.70
CA GLU A 46 -8.22 16.93 8.69
C GLU A 46 -9.27 17.88 8.09
N LYS A 47 -9.27 18.07 6.77
CA LYS A 47 -10.22 18.94 6.05
C LYS A 47 -11.48 18.20 5.58
N GLY A 48 -11.59 16.91 5.87
CA GLY A 48 -12.69 16.07 5.40
C GLY A 48 -12.51 15.52 3.98
N ASP A 49 -11.42 15.87 3.29
CA ASP A 49 -11.03 15.21 2.04
C ASP A 49 -10.58 13.77 2.33
N ALA A 50 -10.81 12.88 1.37
CA ALA A 50 -10.48 11.46 1.46
C ALA A 50 -9.81 10.99 0.17
N TYR A 51 -8.66 10.32 0.28
CA TYR A 51 -7.86 9.91 -0.88
C TYR A 51 -7.63 8.39 -0.92
N PRO A 52 -7.98 7.71 -2.03
CA PRO A 52 -7.70 6.29 -2.17
C PRO A 52 -6.20 6.06 -2.47
N LEU A 53 -5.52 5.36 -1.57
CA LEU A 53 -4.19 4.79 -1.78
C LEU A 53 -4.35 3.32 -2.17
N GLY A 54 -4.10 3.02 -3.45
CA GLY A 54 -4.03 1.66 -3.96
C GLY A 54 -2.68 1.03 -3.61
N ILE A 55 -2.70 -0.24 -3.23
CA ILE A 55 -1.51 -1.05 -2.96
C ILE A 55 -1.68 -2.35 -3.71
N LYS A 56 -0.70 -2.70 -4.54
CA LYS A 56 -0.60 -3.99 -5.22
C LYS A 56 0.57 -4.76 -4.64
N VAL A 57 0.36 -6.05 -4.36
CA VAL A 57 1.40 -6.99 -3.96
C VAL A 57 1.45 -8.13 -4.96
N GLU A 58 2.66 -8.46 -5.39
CA GLU A 58 2.93 -9.47 -6.41
C GLU A 58 4.01 -10.42 -5.91
N ARG A 59 3.93 -11.69 -6.30
CA ARG A 59 5.04 -12.63 -6.09
C ARG A 59 6.24 -12.16 -6.92
N SER A 60 7.42 -12.18 -6.33
CA SER A 60 8.66 -11.75 -6.99
C SER A 60 9.78 -12.73 -6.65
N ASP A 61 10.45 -13.23 -7.67
CA ASP A 61 11.64 -14.08 -7.52
C ASP A 61 12.94 -13.27 -7.72
N VAL A 62 12.82 -11.93 -7.80
CA VAL A 62 13.92 -11.01 -8.16
C VAL A 62 14.92 -10.80 -7.01
N ALA A 63 14.46 -10.83 -5.76
CA ALA A 63 15.31 -10.58 -4.59
C ALA A 63 15.45 -11.85 -3.75
N GLU A 64 16.68 -12.27 -3.46
CA GLU A 64 16.96 -13.40 -2.57
C GLU A 64 16.41 -13.08 -1.17
N GLY A 65 15.47 -13.90 -0.68
CA GLY A 65 14.73 -13.65 0.56
C GLY A 65 13.53 -12.69 0.45
N GLY A 66 13.33 -12.02 -0.69
CA GLY A 66 12.20 -11.13 -0.96
C GLY A 66 11.18 -11.76 -1.91
N ALA A 67 10.34 -12.65 -1.39
CA ALA A 67 9.36 -13.42 -2.17
C ALA A 67 8.18 -12.58 -2.71
N TYR A 68 8.00 -11.36 -2.20
CA TYR A 68 6.90 -10.48 -2.58
C TYR A 68 7.41 -9.09 -2.89
N SER A 69 6.89 -8.48 -3.95
CA SER A 69 7.10 -7.07 -4.26
C SER A 69 5.81 -6.27 -4.04
N PHE A 70 5.93 -4.97 -3.76
CA PHE A 70 4.77 -4.09 -3.64
C PHE A 70 4.89 -2.80 -4.44
N ARG A 71 3.74 -2.24 -4.81
CA ARG A 71 3.61 -0.94 -5.46
C ARG A 71 2.44 -0.16 -4.86
N THR A 72 2.63 1.14 -4.66
CA THR A 72 1.57 2.07 -4.23
C THR A 72 1.10 2.91 -5.40
N SER A 73 -0.18 3.29 -5.44
CA SER A 73 -0.75 4.12 -6.51
C SER A 73 -0.22 5.54 -6.49
N HIS A 74 0.25 6.00 -5.33
CA HIS A 74 0.84 7.30 -5.13
C HIS A 74 2.12 7.19 -4.30
N TYR A 75 3.03 8.12 -4.54
CA TYR A 75 4.21 8.40 -3.75
C TYR A 75 3.94 9.58 -2.82
N ALA A 76 4.53 9.56 -1.63
CA ALA A 76 4.51 10.72 -0.74
C ALA A 76 5.54 11.76 -1.19
N HIS A 77 5.13 13.03 -1.29
CA HIS A 77 5.94 14.19 -1.62
C HIS A 77 5.53 15.36 -0.74
N THR A 78 5.94 15.31 0.51
CA THR A 78 5.68 16.36 1.50
C THR A 78 6.67 17.52 1.33
N PRO A 79 6.41 18.70 1.93
CA PRO A 79 7.31 19.85 1.87
C PRO A 79 8.71 19.59 2.44
N GLU A 80 8.84 18.53 3.26
CA GLU A 80 10.10 18.11 3.88
C GLU A 80 11.05 17.40 2.90
N GLN A 81 10.55 17.02 1.72
CA GLN A 81 11.26 16.17 0.78
C GLN A 81 11.69 16.96 -0.45
N ILE A 82 12.91 16.70 -0.94
CA ILE A 82 13.41 17.29 -2.20
C ILE A 82 12.65 16.71 -3.41
N SER A 83 12.17 15.47 -3.29
CA SER A 83 11.41 14.78 -4.34
C SER A 83 10.44 13.76 -3.74
N ALA A 84 9.45 13.34 -4.54
CA ALA A 84 8.55 12.26 -4.16
C ALA A 84 9.32 10.98 -3.79
N TYR A 85 8.98 10.37 -2.65
CA TYR A 85 9.65 9.19 -2.17
C TYR A 85 9.27 7.94 -2.95
N ARG A 86 10.31 7.25 -3.43
CA ARG A 86 10.20 5.97 -4.11
C ARG A 86 11.10 5.01 -3.34
N THR A 87 10.51 3.96 -2.77
CA THR A 87 11.31 2.94 -2.09
C THR A 87 12.27 2.27 -3.09
N SER A 88 13.54 2.14 -2.70
CA SER A 88 14.54 1.40 -3.48
C SER A 88 14.48 -0.10 -3.19
N LEU A 89 13.79 -0.51 -2.13
CA LEU A 89 13.64 -1.90 -1.68
C LEU A 89 12.14 -2.23 -1.55
N PRO A 90 11.40 -2.38 -2.66
CA PRO A 90 9.99 -2.75 -2.64
C PRO A 90 9.77 -4.26 -2.46
N TYR A 91 10.66 -4.97 -1.75
CA TYR A 91 10.65 -6.43 -1.64
C TYR A 91 10.58 -6.88 -0.18
N GLU A 92 9.74 -7.87 0.10
CA GLU A 92 9.47 -8.36 1.46
C GLU A 92 9.30 -9.89 1.49
N THR A 93 9.44 -10.44 2.70
CA THR A 93 9.38 -11.89 2.95
C THR A 93 7.96 -12.45 2.93
N SER A 94 6.94 -11.62 3.15
CA SER A 94 5.53 -12.01 3.14
C SER A 94 4.65 -10.90 2.58
N VAL A 95 3.43 -11.26 2.15
CA VAL A 95 2.42 -10.27 1.70
C VAL A 95 2.05 -9.30 2.82
N GLN A 96 1.96 -9.77 4.07
CA GLN A 96 1.71 -8.93 5.23
C GLN A 96 2.80 -7.86 5.38
N TYR A 97 4.08 -8.26 5.31
CA TYR A 97 5.18 -7.31 5.36
C TYR A 97 5.18 -6.38 4.15
N ALA A 98 4.87 -6.88 2.96
CA ALA A 98 4.73 -6.08 1.74
C ALA A 98 3.67 -4.97 1.88
N ILE A 99 2.50 -5.29 2.44
CA ILE A 99 1.44 -4.30 2.68
C ILE A 99 1.87 -3.31 3.77
N HIS A 100 2.43 -3.80 4.87
CA HIS A 100 2.89 -2.94 5.95
C HIS A 100 3.94 -1.94 5.42
N SER A 101 4.94 -2.43 4.69
CA SER A 101 5.96 -1.60 4.06
C SER A 101 5.35 -0.63 3.06
N ALA A 102 4.42 -1.05 2.20
CA ALA A 102 3.70 -0.16 1.29
C ALA A 102 3.01 1.00 2.04
N ILE A 103 2.28 0.71 3.12
CA ILE A 103 1.63 1.73 3.96
C ILE A 103 2.69 2.66 4.57
N ASN A 104 3.73 2.11 5.18
CA ASN A 104 4.76 2.88 5.87
C ASN A 104 5.54 3.80 4.93
N THR A 105 5.78 3.38 3.68
CA THR A 105 6.50 4.21 2.70
C THR A 105 5.76 5.50 2.35
N VAL A 106 4.43 5.55 2.53
CA VAL A 106 3.63 6.78 2.36
C VAL A 106 3.39 7.45 3.71
N LYS A 107 2.91 6.69 4.69
CA LYS A 107 2.49 7.20 6.00
C LYS A 107 3.64 7.87 6.77
N SER A 108 4.83 7.28 6.77
CA SER A 108 5.96 7.82 7.54
C SER A 108 6.33 9.25 7.14
N TYR A 109 6.35 9.57 5.84
CA TYR A 109 6.65 10.91 5.36
C TYR A 109 5.53 11.91 5.64
N VAL A 110 4.28 11.46 5.51
CA VAL A 110 3.11 12.27 5.86
C VAL A 110 3.13 12.61 7.36
N ASP A 111 3.31 11.61 8.23
CA ASP A 111 3.37 11.81 9.68
C ASP A 111 4.52 12.75 10.07
N GLN A 112 5.70 12.58 9.47
CA GLN A 112 6.85 13.44 9.74
C GLN A 112 6.59 14.91 9.40
N ALA A 113 5.94 15.18 8.25
CA ALA A 113 5.58 16.55 7.89
C ALA A 113 4.53 17.14 8.85
N ILE A 114 3.55 16.33 9.26
CA ILE A 114 2.54 16.74 10.26
C ILE A 114 3.20 17.06 11.60
N GLN A 115 4.12 16.20 12.07
CA GLN A 115 4.87 16.43 13.32
C GLN A 115 5.70 17.72 13.28
N LYS A 116 6.13 18.16 12.09
CA LYS A 116 6.84 19.44 11.89
C LYS A 116 5.91 20.65 11.74
N GLY A 117 4.60 20.46 11.89
CA GLY A 117 3.61 21.54 11.86
C GLY A 117 2.98 21.79 10.50
N HIS A 118 3.25 20.96 9.49
CA HIS A 118 2.56 21.06 8.22
C HIS A 118 1.17 20.42 8.31
N ARG A 119 0.16 21.07 7.71
CA ARG A 119 -1.15 20.44 7.52
C ARG A 119 -1.10 19.53 6.31
N PHE A 120 -1.72 18.36 6.43
CA PHE A 120 -1.88 17.45 5.29
C PHE A 120 -2.50 18.18 4.09
N ASP A 121 -1.91 17.95 2.92
CA ASP A 121 -2.45 18.37 1.63
C ASP A 121 -2.41 17.17 0.69
N ALA A 122 -3.54 16.92 0.02
CA ALA A 122 -3.69 15.91 -1.00
C ALA A 122 -2.61 15.95 -2.10
N LYS A 123 -2.13 17.15 -2.41
CA LYS A 123 -1.07 17.38 -3.40
C LYS A 123 0.25 16.71 -3.02
N TRP A 124 0.41 16.28 -1.77
CA TRP A 124 1.54 15.47 -1.34
C TRP A 124 1.48 14.04 -1.89
N LEU A 125 0.33 13.59 -2.39
CA LEU A 125 0.18 12.28 -3.03
C LEU A 125 0.38 12.43 -4.53
N VAL A 126 1.58 12.08 -5.01
CA VAL A 126 1.94 12.16 -6.43
C VAL A 126 1.73 10.80 -7.08
N ALA A 127 0.99 10.75 -8.19
CA ALA A 127 0.70 9.50 -8.88
C ALA A 127 1.97 8.71 -9.23
N ASN A 128 1.94 7.40 -8.97
CA ASN A 128 2.98 6.47 -9.40
C ASN A 128 2.68 6.01 -10.85
N PRO A 129 3.52 6.36 -11.84
CA PRO A 129 3.29 6.01 -13.25
C PRO A 129 3.45 4.51 -13.56
N ARG A 130 3.93 3.71 -12.59
CA ARG A 130 4.14 2.26 -12.71
C ARG A 130 3.17 1.44 -11.86
N TYR A 131 2.09 2.04 -11.36
CA TYR A 131 1.07 1.34 -10.58
C TYR A 131 0.22 0.40 -11.44
#